data_AF-A0A3B8RRX6-F1
#
_entry.id   AF-A0A3B8RRX6-F1
#
_cell.length_a   1.000
_cell.length_b   1.000
_cell.length_c   1.000
_cell.angle_alpha   90.00
_cell.angle_beta   90.00
_cell.angle_gamma   90.00
#
_symmetry.space_group_name_H-M   'P 1'
#
loop_
_entity.id
_entity.type
_entity.pdbx_description
1 polymer ?
#
loop_
_entity_poly.entity_id
_entity_poly.type
_entity_poly.pdbx_seq_one_letter_code
_entity_poly.pdbx_strand_id
1 'polypeptide(L)'
;MRIGVTLEDDKGLKSNISMHFGQCSHFLIAEIENGVIKSSKVVPNNTQHGGGGCVAVDAILEHNITHVIAGGMGMGAQQKFAAA
;
A
#
# COMPACT_ATOMS: atom_id res chain seq x y z
N MET A 1 -1.85 4.16 14.55
CA MET A 1 -1.51 4.54 13.17
C MET A 1 -1.96 3.45 12.21
N ARG A 2 -2.18 3.76 10.93
CA ARG A 2 -2.56 2.77 9.92
C ARG A 2 -1.53 2.76 8.79
N ILE A 3 -0.90 1.62 8.58
CA ILE A 3 0.21 1.47 7.62
C ILE A 3 -0.28 0.65 6.43
N GLY A 4 -0.12 1.19 5.22
CA GLY A 4 -0.28 0.44 3.98
C GLY A 4 1.05 -0.16 3.53
N VAL A 5 1.08 -1.44 3.20
CA VAL A 5 2.28 -2.13 2.70
C VAL A 5 1.97 -2.74 1.34
N THR A 6 2.81 -2.52 0.33
CA THR A 6 2.62 -3.11 -1.00
C THR A 6 3.17 -4.53 -1.05
N LEU A 7 2.37 -5.50 -1.50
CA LEU A 7 2.73 -6.92 -1.52
C LEU A 7 2.80 -7.50 -2.94
N GLU A 8 3.60 -8.55 -3.09
CA GLU A 8 3.68 -9.36 -4.33
C GLU A 8 2.56 -10.38 -4.45
N ASP A 9 1.98 -10.85 -3.35
CA ASP A 9 0.90 -11.83 -3.31
C ASP A 9 -0.04 -11.61 -2.08
N ASP A 10 -0.99 -12.52 -1.88
CA ASP A 10 -2.06 -12.43 -0.90
C ASP A 10 -1.72 -13.05 0.48
N LYS A 11 -0.47 -13.49 0.69
CA LYS A 11 -0.03 -14.19 1.91
C LYS A 11 0.16 -13.27 3.14
N GLY A 12 -0.25 -12.00 3.03
CA GLY A 12 -0.27 -11.03 4.12
C GLY A 12 1.11 -10.79 4.74
N LEU A 13 1.25 -10.96 6.06
CA LEU A 13 2.52 -10.72 6.76
C LEU A 13 3.66 -11.66 6.34
N LYS A 14 3.37 -12.72 5.57
CA LYS A 14 4.37 -13.63 5.00
C LYS A 14 4.73 -13.30 3.54
N SER A 15 4.06 -12.33 2.94
CA SER A 15 4.33 -11.88 1.57
C SER A 15 5.61 -11.07 1.49
N ASN A 16 6.26 -11.12 0.33
CA ASN A 16 7.29 -10.16 -0.01
C ASN A 16 6.69 -8.78 -0.29
N ILE A 17 7.48 -7.73 -0.01
CA ILE A 17 7.15 -6.37 -0.41
C ILE A 17 7.35 -6.24 -1.92
N SER A 18 6.35 -5.68 -2.62
CA SER A 18 6.50 -5.36 -4.05
C SER A 18 7.57 -4.29 -4.28
N MET A 19 8.45 -4.55 -5.25
CA MET A 19 9.46 -3.59 -5.71
C MET A 19 8.88 -2.42 -6.50
N HIS A 20 7.62 -2.50 -6.94
CA HIS A 20 6.97 -1.45 -7.74
C HIS A 20 5.60 -1.11 -7.16
N PHE A 21 5.49 0.06 -6.50
CA PHE A 21 4.28 0.50 -5.79
C PHE A 21 3.01 0.38 -6.65
N GLY A 22 2.99 1.01 -7.83
CA GLY A 22 1.80 1.05 -8.69
C GLY A 22 1.44 -0.28 -9.34
N GLN A 23 2.32 -1.27 -9.29
CA GLN A 23 2.16 -2.58 -9.92
C GLN A 23 2.06 -3.72 -8.90
N CYS A 24 2.04 -3.42 -7.59
CA CYS A 24 1.82 -4.44 -6.57
C CYS A 24 0.48 -5.14 -6.79
N SER A 25 0.40 -6.41 -6.41
CA SER A 25 -0.83 -7.19 -6.58
C SER A 25 -1.82 -6.93 -5.44
N HIS A 26 -1.32 -6.66 -4.23
CA HIS A 26 -2.13 -6.46 -3.04
C HIS A 26 -1.56 -5.35 -2.15
N PHE A 27 -2.44 -4.77 -1.34
CA PHE A 27 -2.07 -3.96 -0.19
C PHE A 27 -2.35 -4.73 1.10
N LEU A 28 -1.42 -4.68 2.05
CA LEU A 28 -1.71 -5.00 3.44
C LEU A 28 -1.97 -3.71 4.21
N ILE A 29 -3.12 -3.66 4.87
CA ILE A 29 -3.52 -2.55 5.74
C ILE A 29 -3.37 -3.02 7.18
N ALA A 30 -2.38 -2.48 7.88
CA ALA A 30 -2.07 -2.81 9.27
C ALA A 30 -2.47 -1.68 10.22
N GLU A 31 -3.19 -2.01 11.29
CA GLU A 31 -3.50 -1.09 12.37
C GLU A 31 -2.53 -1.32 13.52
N ILE A 32 -1.84 -0.25 13.91
CA ILE A 32 -0.81 -0.28 14.94
C ILE A 32 -1.23 0.60 16.11
N GLU A 33 -1.20 0.03 17.31
CA GLU A 33 -1.39 0.74 18.57
C GLU A 33 -0.26 0.38 19.53
N ASN A 34 0.36 1.39 20.15
CA ASN A 34 1.47 1.23 21.10
C ASN A 34 2.61 0.34 20.56
N GLY A 35 2.94 0.49 19.28
CA GLY A 35 4.00 -0.26 18.61
C GLY A 35 3.66 -1.71 18.26
N VAL A 36 2.40 -2.15 18.46
CA VAL A 36 1.95 -3.52 18.22
C VAL A 36 0.91 -3.54 17.11
N ILE A 37 1.02 -4.50 16.18
CA ILE A 37 -0.02 -4.79 15.18
C ILE A 37 -1.26 -5.32 15.91
N LYS A 38 -2.36 -4.58 15.88
CA LYS A 38 -3.65 -4.99 16.45
C LYS A 38 -4.49 -5.75 15.46
N SER A 39 -4.48 -5.32 14.20
CA SER A 39 -5.20 -5.97 13.12
C SER A 39 -4.43 -5.78 11.80
N SER A 40 -4.65 -6.70 10.86
CA SER A 40 -4.20 -6.54 9.49
C SER A 40 -5.18 -7.19 8.53
N LYS A 41 -5.38 -6.58 7.36
CA LYS A 41 -6.13 -7.19 6.26
C LYS A 41 -5.38 -7.02 4.95
N VAL A 42 -5.55 -7.99 4.06
CA VAL A 42 -5.03 -7.96 2.69
C VAL A 42 -6.17 -7.61 1.75
N VAL A 43 -5.91 -6.70 0.82
CA VAL A 43 -6.86 -6.27 -0.21
C VAL A 43 -6.18 -6.27 -1.57
N PRO A 44 -6.84 -6.71 -2.65
CA PRO A 44 -6.25 -6.67 -3.98
C PRO A 44 -6.08 -5.23 -4.49
N ASN A 45 -4.99 -4.98 -5.20
CA ASN A 45 -4.79 -3.74 -5.94
C ASN A 45 -5.42 -3.89 -7.33
N ASN A 46 -6.70 -3.50 -7.45
CA ASN A 46 -7.43 -3.59 -8.72
C ASN A 46 -6.99 -2.53 -9.76
N THR A 47 -6.04 -1.66 -9.44
CA THR A 47 -5.59 -0.59 -10.33
C THR A 47 -4.34 -0.97 -11.14
N GLN A 48 -3.83 -2.20 -10.99
CA GLN A 48 -2.58 -2.66 -11.59
C GLN A 48 -2.53 -2.45 -13.13
N HIS A 49 -3.67 -2.59 -13.80
CA HIS A 49 -3.80 -2.42 -15.26
C HIS A 49 -4.31 -1.04 -15.70
N GLY A 50 -4.66 -0.15 -14.76
CA GLY A 50 -5.56 0.99 -15.04
C GLY A 50 -4.94 2.39 -15.09
N GLY A 51 -3.69 2.62 -14.67
CA GLY A 51 -3.15 3.98 -14.70
C GLY A 51 -1.84 4.27 -13.94
N GLY A 52 -1.09 3.25 -13.54
CA GLY A 52 0.20 3.42 -12.87
C GLY A 52 0.07 3.93 -11.42
N GLY A 53 1.16 4.52 -10.91
CA GLY A 53 1.30 4.83 -9.48
C GLY A 53 0.23 5.76 -8.92
N CYS A 54 -0.21 6.79 -9.66
CA CYS A 54 -1.15 7.78 -9.13
C CYS A 54 -2.54 7.20 -8.80
N VAL A 55 -3.01 6.20 -9.54
CA VAL A 55 -4.30 5.55 -9.28
C VAL A 55 -4.20 4.60 -8.09
N ALA A 56 -3.05 3.92 -7.95
CA ALA A 56 -2.77 3.08 -6.79
C ALA A 56 -2.69 3.91 -5.48
N VAL A 57 -2.26 5.18 -5.55
CA VAL A 57 -2.32 6.11 -4.40
C VAL A 57 -3.76 6.33 -3.95
N ASP A 58 -4.69 6.62 -4.87
CA ASP A 58 -6.10 6.80 -4.51
C ASP A 58 -6.67 5.55 -3.85
N ALA A 59 -6.43 4.39 -4.48
CA ALA A 59 -6.95 3.11 -4.01
C ALA A 59 -6.48 2.77 -2.59
N ILE A 60 -5.19 2.98 -2.26
CA ILE A 60 -4.72 2.68 -0.91
C ILE A 60 -5.14 3.75 0.11
N LEU A 61 -5.34 5.01 -0.30
CA LEU A 61 -5.84 6.08 0.57
C LEU A 61 -7.31 5.89 0.97
N GLU A 62 -8.13 5.17 0.19
CA GLU A 62 -9.48 4.77 0.60
C GLU A 62 -9.50 3.97 1.91
N HIS A 63 -8.38 3.35 2.28
CA HIS A 63 -8.22 2.64 3.54
C HIS A 63 -7.80 3.54 4.71
N ASN A 64 -7.73 4.85 4.51
CA ASN A 64 -7.30 5.86 5.48
C ASN A 64 -5.95 5.51 6.13
N ILE A 65 -5.00 5.07 5.31
CA ILE A 65 -3.62 4.86 5.77
C ILE A 65 -3.00 6.22 6.12
N THR A 66 -2.11 6.23 7.10
CA THR A 66 -1.32 7.41 7.45
C THR A 66 0.14 7.28 7.03
N HIS A 67 0.58 6.05 6.76
CA HIS A 67 1.94 5.73 6.31
C HIS A 67 1.88 4.67 5.23
N VAL A 68 2.85 4.69 4.32
CA VAL A 68 2.99 3.69 3.27
C VAL A 68 4.41 3.12 3.26
N ILE A 69 4.52 1.81 3.09
CA ILE A 69 5.78 1.09 2.91
C ILE A 69 5.71 0.38 1.55
N ALA A 70 6.69 0.66 0.70
CA ALA A 70 6.85 0.02 -0.59
C ALA A 70 8.34 -0.15 -0.90
N GLY A 71 8.68 -1.06 -1.82
CA GLY A 71 10.05 -1.17 -2.31
C GLY A 71 10.45 0.06 -3.12
N GLY A 72 9.95 0.15 -4.35
CA GLY A 72 10.13 1.30 -5.24
C GLY A 72 8.84 2.09 -5.42
N MET A 73 8.91 3.41 -5.31
CA MET A 73 7.78 4.32 -5.52
C MET A 73 8.18 5.45 -6.47
N GLY A 74 7.48 5.59 -7.59
CA GLY A 74 7.77 6.65 -8.56
C GLY A 74 7.43 8.04 -8.03
N MET A 75 8.14 9.07 -8.52
CA MET A 75 8.01 10.47 -8.08
C MET A 75 6.58 11.00 -8.08
N GLY A 76 5.79 10.68 -9.12
CA GLY A 76 4.38 11.12 -9.19
C GLY A 76 3.52 10.56 -8.05
N ALA A 77 3.75 9.31 -7.64
CA ALA A 77 3.06 8.72 -6.50
C ALA A 77 3.51 9.37 -5.18
N GLN A 78 4.81 9.61 -5.01
CA GLN A 78 5.36 10.30 -3.84
C GLN A 78 4.78 11.71 -3.68
N GLN A 79 4.76 12.49 -4.77
CA GLN A 79 4.20 13.84 -4.78
C GLN A 79 2.70 13.83 -4.45
N LYS A 80 1.96 12.84 -4.97
CA LYS A 80 0.53 12.72 -4.69
C LYS A 80 0.27 12.38 -3.22
N PHE A 81 1.03 11.46 -2.62
CA PHE A 81 0.95 11.20 -1.17
C PHE A 81 1.29 12.44 -0.34
N ALA A 82 2.29 13.23 -0.74
CA ALA A 82 2.68 14.45 -0.02
C ALA A 82 1.61 15.56 -0.08
N ALA A 83 0.70 15.50 -1.05
CA ALA A 83 -0.40 16.45 -1.21
C ALA A 83 -1.74 15.95 -0.61
N ALA A 84 -1.78 14.73 -0.08
CA ALA A 84 -2.97 14.08 0.45
C ALA A 84 -3.17 14.35 1.96
#